data_AF-A0AA39TD53-F1
#
_entry.id   AF-A0AA39TD53-F1
#
_cell.length_a   1.000
_cell.length_b   1.000
_cell.length_c   1.000
_cell.angle_alpha   90.00
_cell.angle_beta   90.00
_cell.angle_gamma   90.00
#
_symmetry.space_group_name_H-M   'P 1'
#
loop_
_entity.id
_entity.type
_entity.pdbx_description
1 polymer ?
#
loop_
_entity_poly.entity_id
_entity_poly.type
_entity_poly.pdbx_seq_one_letter_code
_entity_poly.pdbx_strand_id
1 'polypeptide(L)'
;MEEENMEKAMNKKHKGKHDKPKPWDDDPNIDRWKIEKFDPSWNEGGMLEVSSFSTLFPQYREKYLQEAWPMVKAALKDSGVTCELNLVEGSMTVSTTRKTRDPYIIVKARDLIRLLSRSVPAPQAIKILNDEMQCDIIKIGNLVRNKERFVKRRQHLVGPNSSTLKALEILTGCYILVQGNTVAAMGSFKGLKQVRKIVEDCIQNKMHPVYHIKILMIKKELEKDPALANENWDRFLPNFKKKNVKQKKVQSKEKKAYTPFPPPPQPSKIDKLLESGEYFLSDKKKESKKWQEKQEKQAEKTADNKRKREAAFIPPEEPSKQDPREPDDHKKDVASMAKSLKEKAKMYGKQKSVENINPEAYIAASGEKSSKKKSKHS
;
A
#
# COMPACT_ATOMS: atom_id res chain seq x y z
N MET A 1 38.10 10.96 27.70
CA MET A 1 38.27 10.25 28.99
C MET A 1 37.21 10.61 30.03
N GLU A 2 36.39 11.66 29.81
CA GLU A 2 35.31 12.05 30.73
C GLU A 2 33.92 11.50 30.33
N GLU A 3 33.67 11.17 29.06
CA GLU A 3 32.36 10.66 28.61
C GLU A 3 32.11 9.18 28.99
N GLU A 4 33.14 8.33 29.04
CA GLU A 4 33.01 6.92 29.47
C GLU A 4 32.68 6.78 30.98
N ASN A 5 32.97 7.81 31.78
CA ASN A 5 32.64 7.81 33.21
C ASN A 5 31.21 8.29 33.49
N MET A 6 30.54 8.95 32.52
CA MET A 6 29.16 9.40 32.71
C MET A 6 28.11 8.31 32.44
N GLU A 7 28.36 7.33 31.56
CA GLU A 7 27.40 6.23 31.34
C GLU A 7 27.33 5.24 32.51
N LYS A 8 28.42 5.07 33.28
CA LYS A 8 28.43 4.22 34.48
C LYS A 8 27.66 4.81 35.67
N ALA A 9 27.27 6.08 35.60
CA ALA A 9 26.58 6.79 36.68
C ALA A 9 25.04 6.66 36.61
N MET A 10 24.47 6.20 35.49
CA MET A 10 23.01 6.04 35.37
C MET A 10 22.53 4.68 35.92
N ASN A 11 21.80 4.76 37.03
CA ASN A 11 21.00 3.69 37.67
C ASN A 11 21.73 2.58 38.44
N LYS A 12 22.43 2.94 39.52
CA LYS A 12 22.55 2.03 40.68
C LYS A 12 21.18 1.91 41.36
N LYS A 13 20.29 1.09 40.81
CA LYS A 13 19.09 0.64 41.54
C LYS A 13 19.57 0.01 42.85
N HIS A 14 19.07 0.48 43.98
CA HIS A 14 19.28 -0.16 45.28
C HIS A 14 18.75 -1.60 45.19
N LYS A 15 19.66 -2.55 44.96
CA LYS A 15 19.36 -3.98 44.97
C LYS A 15 18.90 -4.33 46.39
N GLY A 16 17.65 -4.79 46.53
CA GLY A 16 17.09 -5.16 47.83
C GLY A 16 17.88 -6.31 48.46
N LYS A 17 17.63 -6.64 49.73
CA LYS A 17 18.30 -7.76 50.42
C LYS A 17 18.17 -9.12 49.69
N HIS A 18 17.24 -9.23 48.75
CA HIS A 18 16.98 -10.39 47.90
C HIS A 18 17.60 -10.32 46.49
N ASP A 19 18.16 -9.18 46.09
CA ASP A 19 18.86 -8.98 44.80
C ASP A 19 20.38 -9.16 44.95
N LYS A 20 20.81 -10.13 45.77
CA LYS A 20 22.22 -10.52 45.77
C LYS A 20 22.55 -11.15 44.42
N PRO A 21 23.68 -10.80 43.77
CA PRO A 21 24.11 -11.52 42.57
C PRO A 21 24.24 -12.99 42.95
N LYS A 22 23.49 -13.83 42.25
CA LYS A 22 23.53 -15.27 42.50
C LYS A 22 24.92 -15.76 42.06
N PRO A 23 25.63 -16.57 42.87
CA PRO A 23 26.99 -17.02 42.51
C PRO A 23 27.05 -17.72 41.15
N TRP A 24 25.96 -18.36 40.75
CA TRP A 24 25.82 -19.03 39.46
C TRP A 24 25.35 -18.11 38.34
N ASP A 25 25.17 -16.78 38.53
CA ASP A 25 24.76 -15.83 37.48
C ASP A 25 25.93 -15.21 36.70
N ASP A 26 27.13 -15.17 37.29
CA ASP A 26 28.32 -14.55 36.69
C ASP A 26 29.43 -15.57 36.36
N ASP A 27 29.13 -16.87 36.45
CA ASP A 27 30.12 -17.94 36.23
C ASP A 27 30.50 -18.02 34.73
N PRO A 28 31.73 -17.62 34.33
CA PRO A 28 32.12 -17.50 32.91
C PRO A 28 32.23 -18.85 32.19
N ASN A 29 32.25 -19.94 32.96
CA ASN A 29 32.45 -21.30 32.48
C ASN A 29 31.13 -22.01 32.09
N ILE A 30 29.98 -21.46 32.50
CA ILE A 30 28.66 -22.04 32.22
C ILE A 30 28.05 -21.31 31.02
N ASP A 31 28.12 -21.93 29.85
CA ASP A 31 27.38 -21.47 28.68
C ASP A 31 25.88 -21.77 28.86
N ARG A 32 25.14 -20.78 29.37
CA ARG A 32 23.69 -20.84 29.58
C ARG A 32 22.89 -21.07 28.29
N TRP A 33 23.51 -20.87 27.14
CA TRP A 33 22.86 -21.00 25.83
C TRP A 33 23.16 -22.33 25.15
N LYS A 34 23.98 -23.19 25.78
CA LYS A 34 24.23 -24.54 25.30
C LYS A 34 22.99 -25.40 25.51
N ILE A 35 22.52 -25.98 24.42
CA ILE A 35 21.36 -26.87 24.43
C ILE A 35 21.85 -28.26 24.81
N GLU A 36 21.54 -28.69 26.04
CA GLU A 36 21.80 -30.05 26.49
C GLU A 36 20.70 -30.99 25.97
N LYS A 37 21.11 -32.15 25.45
CA LYS A 37 20.16 -33.17 25.01
C LYS A 37 19.52 -33.80 26.25
N PHE A 38 18.20 -33.96 26.20
CA PHE A 38 17.46 -34.60 27.28
C PHE A 38 17.92 -36.05 27.46
N ASP A 39 18.27 -36.42 28.70
CA ASP A 39 18.55 -37.80 29.07
C ASP A 39 17.27 -38.45 29.66
N PRO A 40 16.79 -39.58 29.10
CA PRO A 40 15.66 -40.34 29.63
C PRO A 40 15.79 -40.79 31.10
N SER A 41 16.98 -40.76 31.71
CA SER A 41 17.18 -41.01 33.14
C SER A 41 16.66 -39.87 34.04
N TRP A 42 16.55 -38.64 33.53
CA TRP A 42 16.11 -37.50 34.32
C TRP A 42 14.62 -37.55 34.70
N ASN A 43 13.83 -38.39 34.00
CA ASN A 43 12.43 -38.62 34.31
C ASN A 43 12.06 -40.10 34.20
N GLU A 44 12.46 -40.89 35.19
CA GLU A 44 12.19 -42.33 35.25
C GLU A 44 10.69 -42.64 35.42
N GLY A 45 9.96 -41.77 36.12
CA GLY A 45 8.53 -41.92 36.41
C GLY A 45 7.60 -41.64 35.22
N GLY A 46 8.12 -41.05 34.14
CA GLY A 46 7.36 -40.68 32.95
C GLY A 46 6.29 -39.61 33.21
N MET A 47 5.31 -39.53 32.32
CA MET A 47 4.19 -38.58 32.45
C MET A 47 3.00 -39.23 33.18
N LEU A 48 2.52 -38.58 34.24
CA LEU A 48 1.33 -38.99 35.00
C LEU A 48 0.03 -38.64 34.26
N GLU A 49 -0.01 -37.45 33.66
CA GLU A 49 -1.16 -36.92 32.94
C GLU A 49 -0.96 -36.97 31.41
N VAL A 50 -2.09 -37.01 30.70
CA VAL A 50 -2.11 -37.02 29.24
C VAL A 50 -2.28 -35.59 28.74
N SER A 51 -1.28 -35.11 28.01
CA SER A 51 -1.36 -33.89 27.22
C SER A 51 -1.69 -34.25 25.79
N SER A 52 -2.72 -33.63 25.21
CA SER A 52 -3.14 -33.87 23.83
C SER A 52 -3.23 -32.55 23.05
N PHE A 53 -2.74 -32.56 21.81
CA PHE A 53 -2.86 -31.45 20.88
C PHE A 53 -3.44 -31.93 19.55
N SER A 54 -4.38 -31.16 19.00
CA SER A 54 -4.94 -31.43 17.68
C SER A 54 -4.73 -30.24 16.74
N THR A 55 -4.57 -30.52 15.45
CA THR A 55 -4.48 -29.51 14.39
C THR A 55 -5.25 -29.98 13.16
N LEU A 56 -6.13 -29.10 12.66
CA LEU A 56 -6.87 -29.31 11.43
C LEU A 56 -5.96 -29.14 10.21
N PHE A 57 -6.19 -29.94 9.17
CA PHE A 57 -5.50 -29.82 7.89
C PHE A 57 -6.50 -29.64 6.72
N PRO A 58 -6.08 -28.97 5.63
CA PRO A 58 -6.93 -28.81 4.46
C PRO A 58 -7.17 -30.13 3.70
N GLN A 59 -8.35 -30.30 3.13
CA GLN A 59 -8.75 -31.50 2.40
C GLN A 59 -7.77 -31.94 1.30
N TYR A 60 -7.18 -31.00 0.55
CA TYR A 60 -6.21 -31.33 -0.50
C TYR A 60 -4.93 -32.01 0.02
N ARG A 61 -4.68 -31.97 1.33
CA ARG A 61 -3.48 -32.53 1.97
C ARG A 61 -3.67 -33.97 2.43
N GLU A 62 -4.90 -34.46 2.46
CA GLU A 62 -5.30 -35.77 2.97
C GLU A 62 -4.52 -36.93 2.34
N LYS A 63 -4.52 -37.02 1.01
CA LYS A 63 -3.84 -38.11 0.28
C LYS A 63 -2.35 -38.24 0.64
N TYR A 64 -1.65 -37.11 0.70
CA TYR A 64 -0.23 -37.12 1.09
C TYR A 64 -0.05 -37.52 2.55
N LEU A 65 -0.90 -37.02 3.45
CA LEU A 65 -0.80 -37.35 4.88
C LEU A 65 -1.03 -38.84 5.10
N GLN A 66 -2.00 -39.45 4.40
CA GLN A 66 -2.24 -40.88 4.45
C GLN A 66 -1.02 -41.69 4.03
N GLU A 67 -0.35 -41.31 2.93
CA GLU A 67 0.87 -41.97 2.44
C GLU A 67 2.07 -41.78 3.38
N ALA A 68 2.23 -40.57 3.94
CA ALA A 68 3.38 -40.22 4.78
C ALA A 68 3.18 -40.55 6.27
N TRP A 69 1.96 -40.86 6.72
CA TRP A 69 1.62 -41.09 8.12
C TRP A 69 2.44 -42.19 8.81
N PRO A 70 2.73 -43.34 8.17
CA PRO A 70 3.52 -44.39 8.79
C PRO A 70 4.91 -43.91 9.22
N MET A 71 5.54 -43.03 8.43
CA MET A 71 6.84 -42.43 8.74
C MET A 71 6.77 -41.51 9.96
N VAL A 72 5.71 -40.69 10.06
CA VAL A 72 5.48 -39.81 11.21
C VAL A 72 5.23 -40.62 12.49
N LYS A 73 4.44 -41.70 12.37
CA LYS A 73 4.16 -42.61 13.49
C LYS A 73 5.41 -43.31 13.99
N ALA A 74 6.30 -43.74 13.09
CA ALA A 74 7.58 -44.33 13.46
C ALA A 74 8.44 -43.34 14.26
N ALA A 75 8.62 -42.10 13.75
CA ALA A 75 9.44 -41.09 14.42
C ALA A 75 8.91 -40.68 15.81
N LEU A 76 7.58 -40.56 15.97
CA LEU A 76 6.97 -40.21 17.27
C LEU A 76 6.97 -41.39 18.26
N LYS A 77 6.96 -42.63 17.76
CA LYS A 77 7.05 -43.84 18.60
C LYS A 77 8.36 -43.90 19.37
N ASP A 78 9.47 -43.49 18.76
CA ASP A 78 10.80 -43.44 19.40
C ASP A 78 10.82 -42.47 20.58
N SER A 79 9.99 -41.42 20.52
CA SER A 79 9.78 -40.43 21.58
C SER A 79 8.68 -40.82 22.59
N GLY A 80 8.04 -41.97 22.42
CA GLY A 80 6.94 -42.41 23.27
C GLY A 80 5.65 -41.58 23.15
N VAL A 81 5.45 -40.87 22.03
CA VAL A 81 4.25 -40.06 21.75
C VAL A 81 3.33 -40.82 20.79
N THR A 82 2.03 -40.84 21.08
CA THR A 82 1.02 -41.42 20.18
C THR A 82 0.51 -40.35 19.22
N CYS A 83 0.21 -40.77 17.99
CA CYS A 83 -0.36 -39.90 16.97
C CYS A 83 -1.50 -40.59 16.22
N GLU A 84 -2.57 -39.85 15.98
CA GLU A 84 -3.78 -40.30 15.29
C GLU A 84 -4.11 -39.34 14.13
N LEU A 85 -4.55 -39.92 13.01
CA LEU A 85 -4.98 -39.19 11.82
C LEU A 85 -6.46 -39.47 11.61
N ASN A 86 -7.29 -38.44 11.76
CA ASN A 86 -8.73 -38.52 11.49
C ASN A 86 -9.02 -37.90 10.12
N LEU A 87 -9.40 -38.75 9.16
CA LEU A 87 -9.73 -38.34 7.79
C LEU A 87 -11.14 -37.74 7.69
N VAL A 88 -12.07 -38.13 8.59
CA VAL A 88 -13.45 -37.64 8.58
C VAL A 88 -13.52 -36.19 9.05
N GLU A 89 -12.84 -35.89 10.16
CA GLU A 89 -12.76 -34.52 10.69
C GLU A 89 -11.67 -33.68 10.00
N GLY A 90 -10.73 -34.33 9.30
CA GLY A 90 -9.55 -33.66 8.74
C GLY A 90 -8.61 -33.14 9.83
N SER A 91 -8.40 -33.92 10.90
CA SER A 91 -7.61 -33.54 12.07
C SER A 91 -6.44 -34.50 12.32
N MET A 92 -5.32 -33.95 12.80
CA MET A 92 -4.17 -34.72 13.30
C MET A 92 -4.05 -34.47 14.79
N THR A 93 -3.98 -35.54 15.57
CA THR A 93 -3.90 -35.47 17.03
C THR A 93 -2.62 -36.16 17.52
N VAL A 94 -1.93 -35.52 18.47
CA VAL A 94 -0.77 -36.09 19.17
C VAL A 94 -1.03 -36.07 20.67
N SER A 95 -0.68 -37.16 21.35
CA SER A 95 -0.94 -37.33 22.79
C SER A 95 0.28 -37.93 23.50
N THR A 96 0.55 -37.48 24.72
CA THR A 96 1.56 -38.14 25.57
C THR A 96 1.06 -39.48 26.07
N THR A 97 1.99 -40.37 26.39
CA THR A 97 1.70 -41.66 27.00
C THR A 97 2.48 -41.81 28.31
N ARG A 98 2.18 -42.87 29.08
CA ARG A 98 2.98 -43.23 30.26
C ARG A 98 4.45 -43.57 29.93
N LYS A 99 4.77 -43.81 28.65
CA LYS A 99 6.14 -44.08 28.17
C LYS A 99 6.88 -42.81 27.74
N THR A 100 6.20 -41.67 27.65
CA THR A 100 6.84 -40.39 27.35
C THR A 100 7.69 -39.99 28.56
N ARG A 101 9.00 -39.82 28.35
CA ARG A 101 9.94 -39.39 29.41
C ARG A 101 10.29 -37.92 29.31
N ASP A 102 10.49 -37.41 28.09
CA ASP A 102 10.73 -35.99 27.84
C ASP A 102 9.42 -35.19 28.00
N PRO A 103 9.33 -34.23 28.94
CA PRO A 103 8.13 -33.39 29.10
C PRO A 103 7.90 -32.42 27.92
N TYR A 104 8.96 -31.98 27.23
CA TYR A 104 8.88 -30.95 26.20
C TYR A 104 8.62 -31.51 24.79
N ILE A 105 8.83 -32.81 24.59
CA ILE A 105 8.65 -33.46 23.27
C ILE A 105 7.23 -33.30 22.71
N ILE A 106 6.22 -33.18 23.56
CA ILE A 106 4.83 -32.97 23.13
C ILE A 106 4.64 -31.61 22.44
N VAL A 107 5.40 -30.59 22.85
CA VAL A 107 5.41 -29.26 22.23
C VAL A 107 5.98 -29.33 20.82
N LYS A 108 7.05 -30.12 20.63
CA LYS A 108 7.63 -30.37 19.31
C LYS A 108 6.72 -31.23 18.42
N ALA A 109 6.05 -32.24 19.00
CA ALA A 109 5.07 -33.05 18.28
C ALA A 109 3.87 -32.20 17.80
N ARG A 110 3.42 -31.23 18.62
CA ARG A 110 2.42 -30.23 18.19
C ARG A 110 2.93 -29.39 17.02
N ASP A 111 4.19 -28.97 17.07
CA ASP A 111 4.78 -28.15 16.02
C ASP A 111 5.01 -28.95 14.73
N LEU A 112 5.30 -30.25 14.83
CA LEU A 112 5.33 -31.21 13.72
C LEU A 112 3.98 -31.28 12.98
N ILE A 113 2.88 -31.52 13.69
CA ILE A 113 1.54 -31.58 13.06
C ILE A 113 1.12 -30.22 12.48
N ARG A 114 1.55 -29.11 13.08
CA ARG A 114 1.35 -27.75 12.54
C ARG A 114 2.14 -27.51 11.25
N LEU A 115 3.35 -28.05 11.12
CA LEU A 115 4.13 -27.96 9.88
C LEU A 115 3.52 -28.81 8.77
N LEU A 116 3.05 -30.02 9.10
CA LEU A 116 2.38 -30.92 8.15
C LEU A 116 1.08 -30.30 7.59
N SER A 117 0.31 -29.60 8.42
CA SER A 117 -0.90 -28.89 7.97
C SER A 117 -0.59 -27.70 7.05
N ARG A 118 0.62 -27.13 7.12
CA ARG A 118 1.15 -26.10 6.22
C ARG A 118 1.94 -26.68 5.04
N SER A 119 1.64 -27.95 4.68
CA SER A 119 2.21 -28.70 3.56
C SER A 119 3.74 -28.80 3.51
N VAL A 120 4.41 -28.72 4.66
CA VAL A 120 5.81 -29.12 4.74
C VAL A 120 5.90 -30.65 4.51
N PRO A 121 6.88 -31.14 3.72
CA PRO A 121 7.09 -32.57 3.55
C PRO A 121 7.47 -33.27 4.87
N ALA A 122 6.95 -34.47 5.09
CA ALA A 122 7.19 -35.23 6.33
C ALA A 122 8.68 -35.46 6.66
N PRO A 123 9.56 -35.85 5.71
CA PRO A 123 10.99 -36.03 6.00
C PRO A 123 11.67 -34.74 6.51
N GLN A 124 11.20 -33.59 6.04
CA GLN A 124 11.73 -32.30 6.49
C GLN A 124 11.11 -31.90 7.82
N ALA A 125 9.81 -32.14 8.01
CA ALA A 125 9.09 -31.78 9.22
C ALA A 125 9.58 -32.58 10.44
N ILE A 126 9.91 -33.87 10.29
CA ILE A 126 10.41 -34.73 11.37
C ILE A 126 11.67 -34.19 12.05
N LYS A 127 12.48 -33.40 11.33
CA LYS A 127 13.68 -32.74 11.89
C LYS A 127 13.37 -31.79 13.05
N ILE A 128 12.11 -31.37 13.22
CA ILE A 128 11.67 -30.53 14.35
C ILE A 128 11.75 -31.24 15.70
N LEU A 129 11.83 -32.58 15.72
CA LEU A 129 11.99 -33.34 16.96
C LEU A 129 13.37 -33.10 17.60
N ASN A 130 14.37 -32.68 16.82
CA ASN A 130 15.70 -32.32 17.32
C ASN A 130 15.67 -30.97 18.07
N ASP A 131 16.41 -30.83 19.16
CA ASP A 131 16.42 -29.59 19.99
C ASP A 131 16.96 -28.35 19.28
N GLU A 132 17.87 -28.52 18.32
CA GLU A 132 18.49 -27.41 17.57
C GLU A 132 17.54 -26.78 16.54
N MET A 133 16.50 -27.51 16.14
CA MET A 133 15.55 -27.11 15.12
C MET A 133 14.29 -26.56 15.76
N GLN A 134 13.88 -25.38 15.32
CA GLN A 134 12.62 -24.75 15.71
C GLN A 134 11.80 -24.42 14.48
N CYS A 135 10.52 -24.13 14.69
CA CYS A 135 9.62 -23.74 13.61
C CYS A 135 9.01 -22.37 13.86
N ASP A 136 8.67 -21.68 12.78
CA ASP A 136 7.92 -20.45 12.83
C ASP A 136 6.89 -20.38 11.70
N ILE A 137 5.64 -20.07 12.05
CA ILE A 137 4.53 -19.92 11.10
C ILE A 137 4.15 -18.44 11.03
N ILE A 138 4.62 -17.77 9.99
CA ILE A 138 4.45 -16.33 9.79
C ILE A 138 3.16 -16.08 9.02
N LYS A 139 2.19 -15.39 9.64
CA LYS A 139 0.92 -15.01 9.00
C LYS A 139 1.11 -13.75 8.15
N ILE A 140 1.02 -13.88 6.83
CA ILE A 140 1.21 -12.76 5.89
C ILE A 140 -0.12 -12.20 5.33
N GLY A 141 -1.23 -12.94 5.46
CA GLY A 141 -2.52 -12.58 4.84
C GLY A 141 -3.11 -11.23 5.26
N ASN A 142 -2.88 -10.81 6.51
CA ASN A 142 -3.49 -9.57 7.05
C ASN A 142 -2.65 -8.32 6.79
N LEU A 143 -1.46 -8.46 6.18
CA LEU A 143 -0.52 -7.35 6.02
C LEU A 143 -0.86 -6.43 4.83
N VAL A 144 -1.65 -6.91 3.86
CA VAL A 144 -1.99 -6.17 2.64
C VAL A 144 -3.48 -6.30 2.34
N ARG A 145 -4.19 -5.17 2.17
CA ARG A 145 -5.63 -5.14 1.85
C ARG A 145 -5.95 -5.62 0.44
N ASN A 146 -5.13 -5.24 -0.55
CA ASN A 146 -5.40 -5.56 -1.95
C ASN A 146 -4.83 -6.93 -2.33
N LYS A 147 -5.71 -7.85 -2.76
CA LYS A 147 -5.35 -9.23 -3.13
C LYS A 147 -4.29 -9.31 -4.23
N GLU A 148 -4.41 -8.53 -5.30
CA GLU A 148 -3.42 -8.52 -6.39
C GLU A 148 -2.03 -8.09 -5.93
N ARG A 149 -1.98 -7.07 -5.06
CA ARG A 149 -0.73 -6.56 -4.50
C ARG A 149 -0.12 -7.59 -3.56
N PHE A 150 -0.94 -8.30 -2.79
CA PHE A 150 -0.50 -9.40 -1.94
C PHE A 150 0.14 -10.53 -2.77
N VAL A 151 -0.51 -10.97 -3.85
CA VAL A 151 0.02 -12.01 -4.73
C VAL A 151 1.35 -11.60 -5.36
N LYS A 152 1.46 -10.36 -5.87
CA LYS A 152 2.72 -9.84 -6.44
C LYS A 152 3.84 -9.79 -5.39
N ARG A 153 3.58 -9.28 -4.18
CA ARG A 153 4.60 -9.21 -3.11
C ARG A 153 5.00 -10.59 -2.58
N ARG A 154 4.04 -11.52 -2.47
CA ARG A 154 4.33 -12.92 -2.14
C ARG A 154 5.20 -13.56 -3.23
N GLN A 155 4.93 -13.26 -4.50
CA GLN A 155 5.75 -13.75 -5.61
C GLN A 155 7.18 -13.16 -5.57
N HIS A 156 7.35 -11.91 -5.13
CA HIS A 156 8.69 -11.33 -4.95
C HIS A 156 9.52 -12.06 -3.88
N LEU A 157 8.87 -12.56 -2.82
CA LEU A 157 9.53 -13.36 -1.77
C LEU A 157 10.04 -14.69 -2.33
N VAL A 158 9.26 -15.35 -3.20
CA VAL A 158 9.68 -16.58 -3.88
C VAL A 158 10.78 -16.29 -4.90
N GLY A 159 10.59 -15.22 -5.68
CA GLY A 159 11.48 -14.83 -6.78
C GLY A 159 11.23 -15.63 -8.07
N PRO A 160 11.94 -15.27 -9.16
CA PRO A 160 11.94 -16.05 -10.39
C PRO A 160 12.62 -17.40 -10.14
N ASN A 161 12.02 -18.50 -10.61
CA ASN A 161 12.52 -19.88 -10.42
C ASN A 161 12.87 -20.21 -8.96
N SER A 162 12.17 -19.62 -7.98
CA SER A 162 12.45 -19.78 -6.55
C SER A 162 13.88 -19.39 -6.11
N SER A 163 14.60 -18.60 -6.91
CA SER A 163 15.99 -18.20 -6.63
C SER A 163 16.14 -17.36 -5.37
N THR A 164 15.25 -16.38 -5.15
CA THR A 164 15.22 -15.55 -3.95
C THR A 164 14.99 -16.40 -2.70
N LEU A 165 14.01 -17.32 -2.78
CA LEU A 165 13.70 -18.23 -1.68
C LEU A 165 14.92 -19.11 -1.36
N LYS A 166 15.55 -19.69 -2.38
CA LYS A 166 16.70 -20.59 -2.18
C LYS A 166 17.91 -19.86 -1.61
N ALA A 167 18.16 -18.63 -2.06
CA ALA A 167 19.21 -17.79 -1.49
C ALA A 167 18.96 -17.47 -0.01
N LEU A 168 17.71 -17.19 0.37
CA LEU A 168 17.34 -16.99 1.78
C LEU A 168 17.57 -18.26 2.60
N GLU A 169 17.17 -19.43 2.10
CA GLU A 169 17.41 -20.70 2.79
C GLU A 169 18.90 -20.95 3.08
N ILE A 170 19.76 -20.73 2.09
CA ILE A 170 21.21 -20.95 2.22
C ILE A 170 21.82 -19.95 3.21
N LEU A 171 21.42 -18.68 3.14
CA LEU A 171 21.98 -17.64 4.00
C LEU A 171 21.56 -17.80 5.45
N THR A 172 20.29 -18.09 5.72
CA THR A 172 19.77 -18.22 7.09
C THR A 172 19.91 -19.62 7.67
N GLY A 173 20.25 -20.63 6.85
CA GLY A 173 20.26 -22.04 7.26
C GLY A 173 18.86 -22.54 7.63
N CYS A 174 17.81 -21.91 7.09
CA CYS A 174 16.42 -22.28 7.35
C CYS A 174 15.81 -22.95 6.13
N TYR A 175 14.87 -23.85 6.35
CA TYR A 175 13.94 -24.30 5.31
C TYR A 175 12.73 -23.36 5.29
N ILE A 176 12.34 -22.86 4.12
CA ILE A 176 11.26 -21.87 4.01
C ILE A 176 10.25 -22.34 2.96
N LEU A 177 8.99 -22.45 3.36
CA LEU A 177 7.89 -22.80 2.47
C LEU A 177 6.84 -21.69 2.47
N VAL A 178 6.61 -21.11 1.29
CA VAL A 178 5.63 -20.05 1.07
C VAL A 178 4.35 -20.66 0.50
N GLN A 179 3.27 -20.65 1.27
CA GLN A 179 1.99 -21.22 0.82
C GLN A 179 0.79 -20.39 1.27
N GLY A 180 -0.06 -20.06 0.31
CA GLY A 180 -1.30 -19.34 0.56
C GLY A 180 -1.05 -18.01 1.26
N ASN A 181 -1.52 -17.92 2.51
CA ASN A 181 -1.48 -16.72 3.35
C ASN A 181 -0.47 -16.82 4.51
N THR A 182 0.36 -17.85 4.50
CA THR A 182 1.34 -18.15 5.55
C THR A 182 2.69 -18.49 4.95
N VAL A 183 3.77 -18.20 5.67
CA VAL A 183 5.11 -18.69 5.37
C VAL A 183 5.54 -19.56 6.54
N ALA A 184 5.79 -20.84 6.27
CA ALA A 184 6.36 -21.75 7.25
C ALA A 184 7.89 -21.73 7.13
N ALA A 185 8.58 -21.59 8.25
CA ALA A 185 10.03 -21.63 8.32
C ALA A 185 10.48 -22.63 9.39
N MET A 186 11.59 -23.33 9.13
CA MET A 186 12.22 -24.24 10.09
C MET A 186 13.72 -23.96 10.14
N GLY A 187 14.32 -23.91 11.32
CA GLY A 187 15.76 -23.68 11.47
C GLY A 187 16.13 -23.23 12.88
N SER A 188 17.32 -22.65 13.01
CA SER A 188 17.80 -22.07 14.28
C SER A 188 17.02 -20.81 14.66
N PHE A 189 16.94 -20.51 15.95
CA PHE A 189 16.25 -19.32 16.45
C PHE A 189 16.75 -18.00 15.83
N LYS A 190 18.08 -17.87 15.67
CA LYS A 190 18.69 -16.70 15.02
C LYS A 190 18.23 -16.56 13.56
N GLY A 191 18.22 -17.66 12.81
CA GLY A 191 17.76 -17.70 11.43
C GLY A 191 16.27 -17.37 11.30
N LEU A 192 15.42 -17.95 12.15
CA LEU A 192 13.98 -17.70 12.16
C LEU A 192 13.64 -16.23 12.42
N LYS A 193 14.33 -15.58 13.37
CA LYS A 193 14.15 -14.14 13.64
C LYS A 193 14.50 -13.28 12.43
N GLN A 194 15.55 -13.63 11.70
CA GLN A 194 15.92 -12.95 10.45
C GLN A 194 14.87 -13.18 9.37
N VAL A 195 14.45 -14.43 9.14
CA VAL A 195 13.43 -14.79 8.13
C VAL A 195 12.12 -14.05 8.41
N ARG A 196 11.64 -14.04 9.67
CA ARG A 196 10.44 -13.31 10.07
C ARG A 196 10.50 -11.84 9.68
N LYS A 197 11.61 -11.15 10.02
CA LYS A 197 11.81 -9.75 9.66
C LYS A 197 11.77 -9.54 8.14
N ILE A 198 12.45 -10.39 7.38
CA ILE A 198 12.53 -10.31 5.91
C ILE A 198 11.15 -10.50 5.27
N VAL A 199 10.39 -11.49 5.74
CA VAL A 199 9.04 -11.79 5.25
C VAL A 199 8.10 -10.63 5.54
N GLU A 200 8.10 -10.10 6.76
CA GLU A 200 7.26 -8.97 7.15
C GLU A 200 7.61 -7.69 6.35
N ASP A 201 8.90 -7.37 6.21
CA ASP A 201 9.38 -6.19 5.47
C ASP A 201 9.06 -6.29 3.97
N CYS A 202 9.19 -7.48 3.38
CA CYS A 202 8.84 -7.76 1.98
C CYS A 202 7.34 -7.56 1.73
N ILE A 203 6.48 -8.12 2.58
CA ILE A 203 5.03 -8.03 2.40
C ILE A 203 4.51 -6.61 2.70
N GLN A 204 5.10 -5.89 3.67
CA GLN A 204 4.76 -4.50 3.95
C GLN A 204 5.33 -3.51 2.92
N ASN A 205 6.24 -3.95 2.03
CA ASN A 205 6.96 -3.11 1.07
C ASN A 205 7.77 -2.00 1.75
N LYS A 206 8.43 -2.37 2.86
CA LYS A 206 9.48 -1.58 3.48
C LYS A 206 10.77 -1.72 2.68
N MET A 207 11.15 -2.97 2.39
CA MET A 207 12.33 -3.33 1.59
C MET A 207 12.02 -4.55 0.69
N HIS A 208 12.69 -4.62 -0.46
CA HIS A 208 12.60 -5.78 -1.36
C HIS A 208 13.52 -6.91 -0.84
N PRO A 209 13.15 -8.20 -0.95
CA PRO A 209 13.93 -9.31 -0.39
C PRO A 209 15.37 -9.39 -0.91
N VAL A 210 15.62 -8.95 -2.14
CA VAL A 210 16.98 -8.84 -2.73
C VAL A 210 17.90 -7.94 -1.90
N TYR A 211 17.39 -6.85 -1.30
CA TYR A 211 18.21 -6.00 -0.42
C TYR A 211 18.53 -6.70 0.89
N HIS A 212 17.58 -7.45 1.45
CA HIS A 212 17.84 -8.27 2.64
C HIS A 212 18.88 -9.36 2.36
N ILE A 213 18.83 -9.99 1.19
CA ILE A 213 19.84 -10.96 0.75
C ILE A 213 21.23 -10.30 0.72
N LYS A 214 21.37 -9.12 0.09
CA LYS A 214 22.65 -8.39 0.08
C LYS A 214 23.13 -8.03 1.49
N ILE A 215 22.25 -7.55 2.35
CA ILE A 215 22.57 -7.25 3.75
C ILE A 215 23.04 -8.51 4.48
N LEU A 216 22.37 -9.65 4.29
CA LEU A 216 22.76 -10.92 4.91
C LEU A 216 24.10 -11.44 4.38
N MET A 217 24.37 -11.30 3.08
CA MET A 217 25.66 -11.66 2.50
C MET A 217 26.79 -10.85 3.11
N ILE A 218 26.63 -9.52 3.21
CA ILE A 218 27.64 -8.65 3.82
C ILE A 218 27.82 -9.00 5.30
N LYS A 219 26.73 -9.22 6.04
CA LYS A 219 26.81 -9.63 7.45
C LYS A 219 27.55 -10.96 7.64
N LYS A 220 27.30 -11.95 6.78
CA LYS A 220 28.01 -13.23 6.82
C LYS A 220 29.50 -13.09 6.51
N GLU A 221 29.88 -12.15 5.64
CA GLU A 221 31.29 -11.89 5.36
C GLU A 221 31.97 -11.18 6.53
N LEU A 222 31.31 -10.17 7.11
CA LEU A 222 31.81 -9.46 8.31
C LEU A 222 31.88 -10.36 9.55
N GLU A 223 31.00 -11.34 9.68
CA GLU A 223 31.01 -12.31 10.78
C GLU A 223 32.24 -13.24 10.75
N LYS A 224 32.87 -13.42 9.59
CA LYS A 224 34.10 -14.22 9.48
C LYS A 224 35.32 -13.48 10.02
N ASP A 225 35.29 -12.14 10.04
CA ASP A 225 36.42 -11.31 10.48
C ASP A 225 36.37 -11.13 12.00
N PRO A 226 37.28 -11.74 12.78
CA PRO A 226 37.23 -11.69 14.23
C PRO A 226 37.47 -10.29 14.81
N ALA A 227 38.16 -9.42 14.06
CA ALA A 227 38.47 -8.05 14.48
C ALA A 227 37.22 -7.16 14.59
N LEU A 228 36.21 -7.37 13.74
CA LEU A 228 35.01 -6.52 13.68
C LEU A 228 33.84 -7.09 14.49
N ALA A 229 34.00 -8.23 15.17
CA ALA A 229 32.90 -8.94 15.84
C ALA A 229 32.18 -8.09 16.92
N ASN A 230 32.91 -7.20 17.60
CA ASN A 230 32.39 -6.36 18.68
C ASN A 230 31.98 -4.95 18.21
N GLU A 231 32.22 -4.61 16.94
CA GLU A 231 31.92 -3.27 16.39
C GLU A 231 30.53 -3.20 15.77
N ASN A 232 29.94 -2.00 15.70
CA ASN A 232 28.68 -1.81 14.98
C ASN A 232 28.90 -1.84 13.45
N TRP A 233 28.25 -2.79 12.78
CA TRP A 233 28.36 -2.99 11.33
C TRP A 233 27.53 -2.04 10.47
N ASP A 234 26.70 -1.15 11.04
CA ASP A 234 25.79 -0.28 10.28
C ASP A 234 26.49 0.59 9.21
N ARG A 235 27.78 0.91 9.40
CA ARG A 235 28.61 1.63 8.42
C ARG A 235 28.79 0.86 7.11
N PHE A 236 28.89 -0.47 7.18
CA PHE A 236 29.13 -1.35 6.04
C PHE A 236 27.83 -1.77 5.36
N LEU A 237 26.68 -1.58 6.03
CA LEU A 237 25.39 -2.00 5.53
C LEU A 237 24.81 -0.98 4.53
N PRO A 238 24.31 -1.43 3.36
CA PRO A 238 23.65 -0.56 2.41
C PRO A 238 22.36 0.06 3.00
N ASN A 239 22.38 1.37 3.23
CA ASN A 239 21.21 2.10 3.70
C ASN A 239 20.24 2.42 2.55
N PHE A 240 19.16 1.66 2.45
CA PHE A 240 18.10 1.94 1.48
C PHE A 240 17.19 3.07 1.98
N LYS A 241 17.41 4.30 1.48
CA LYS A 241 16.48 5.41 1.68
C LYS A 241 15.40 5.36 0.61
N LYS A 242 14.14 5.22 1.03
CA LYS A 242 12.98 5.29 0.13
C LYS A 242 12.94 6.71 -0.47
N LYS A 243 13.32 6.86 -1.73
CA LYS A 243 13.18 8.14 -2.46
C LYS A 243 11.71 8.37 -2.74
N ASN A 244 10.99 8.97 -1.78
CA ASN A 244 9.66 9.51 -2.01
C ASN A 244 9.79 10.82 -2.80
N VAL A 245 10.16 10.71 -4.08
CA VAL A 245 10.19 11.86 -4.98
C VAL A 245 8.76 12.36 -5.09
N LYS A 246 8.49 13.53 -4.51
CA LYS A 246 7.17 14.15 -4.56
C LYS A 246 6.85 14.43 -6.04
N GLN A 247 5.89 13.70 -6.59
CA GLN A 247 5.36 14.03 -7.91
C GLN A 247 4.74 15.43 -7.84
N LYS A 248 4.85 16.19 -8.93
CA LYS A 248 4.30 17.54 -9.03
C LYS A 248 2.82 17.49 -8.65
N LYS A 249 2.45 18.22 -7.60
CA LYS A 249 1.05 18.32 -7.15
C LYS A 249 0.26 18.96 -8.30
N VAL A 250 -0.53 18.16 -9.00
CA VAL A 250 -1.57 18.68 -9.88
C VAL A 250 -2.53 19.45 -8.97
N GLN A 251 -2.83 20.71 -9.29
CA GLN A 251 -3.83 21.48 -8.56
C GLN A 251 -5.15 20.69 -8.63
N SER A 252 -5.53 20.07 -7.51
CA SER A 252 -6.74 19.27 -7.45
C SER A 252 -7.92 20.23 -7.48
N LYS A 253 -8.68 20.22 -8.58
CA LYS A 253 -10.00 20.85 -8.63
C LYS A 253 -10.80 20.36 -7.42
N GLU A 254 -11.44 21.28 -6.70
CA GLU A 254 -12.27 20.94 -5.54
C GLU A 254 -13.27 19.83 -5.93
N LYS A 255 -13.33 18.77 -5.13
CA LYS A 255 -14.25 17.65 -5.39
C LYS A 255 -15.67 18.15 -5.15
N LYS A 256 -16.57 17.91 -6.12
CA LYS A 256 -18.00 18.19 -5.96
C LYS A 256 -18.54 17.46 -4.72
N ALA A 257 -19.40 18.12 -3.96
CA ALA A 257 -20.06 17.52 -2.80
C ALA A 257 -20.83 16.25 -3.22
N TYR A 258 -20.79 15.21 -2.38
CA TYR A 258 -21.51 13.97 -2.64
C TYR A 258 -23.01 14.21 -2.53
N THR A 259 -23.72 14.06 -3.64
CA THR A 259 -25.18 14.06 -3.67
C THR A 259 -25.64 12.60 -3.82
N PRO A 260 -26.53 12.09 -2.95
CA PRO A 260 -27.04 10.72 -3.07
C PRO A 260 -27.95 10.56 -4.30
N PHE A 261 -28.48 11.67 -4.83
CA PHE A 261 -29.28 11.69 -6.04
C PHE A 261 -28.39 11.78 -7.29
N PRO A 262 -28.62 10.92 -8.30
CA PRO A 262 -27.95 11.06 -9.58
C PRO A 262 -28.40 12.37 -10.26
N PRO A 263 -27.53 13.00 -11.08
CA PRO A 263 -27.97 14.10 -11.92
C PRO A 263 -29.03 13.61 -12.91
N PRO A 264 -29.97 14.49 -13.34
CA PRO A 264 -30.96 14.11 -14.34
C PRO A 264 -30.27 13.67 -15.63
N PRO A 265 -30.76 12.62 -16.31
CA PRO A 265 -30.24 12.23 -17.61
C PRO A 265 -30.39 13.40 -18.60
N GLN A 266 -29.45 13.53 -19.53
CA GLN A 266 -29.59 14.53 -20.58
C GLN A 266 -30.77 14.15 -21.48
N PRO A 267 -31.72 15.06 -21.73
CA PRO A 267 -32.89 14.75 -22.56
C PRO A 267 -32.44 14.41 -23.98
N SER A 268 -33.08 13.43 -24.60
CA SER A 268 -32.80 13.03 -25.97
C SER A 268 -33.15 14.15 -26.94
N LYS A 269 -32.66 14.06 -28.18
CA LYS A 269 -33.07 15.01 -29.24
C LYS A 269 -34.59 14.99 -29.43
N ILE A 270 -35.22 13.83 -29.29
CA ILE A 270 -36.68 13.67 -29.38
C ILE A 270 -37.35 14.38 -28.21
N ASP A 271 -36.84 14.20 -26.98
CA ASP A 271 -37.41 14.84 -25.79
C ASP A 271 -37.31 16.38 -25.88
N LYS A 272 -36.19 16.92 -26.37
CA LYS A 272 -36.04 18.36 -26.63
C LYS A 272 -37.01 18.86 -27.70
N LEU A 273 -37.27 18.06 -28.74
CA LEU A 273 -38.24 18.40 -29.78
C LEU A 273 -39.69 18.29 -29.28
N LEU A 274 -39.97 17.34 -28.39
CA LEU A 274 -41.28 17.19 -27.73
C LEU A 274 -41.53 18.34 -26.75
N GLU A 275 -40.54 18.72 -25.95
CA GLU A 275 -40.58 19.84 -24.99
C GLU A 275 -40.75 21.19 -25.71
N SER A 276 -40.06 21.41 -26.84
CA SER A 276 -40.22 22.62 -27.66
C SER A 276 -41.51 22.67 -28.49
N GLY A 277 -42.26 21.56 -28.56
CA GLY A 277 -43.45 21.42 -29.40
C GLY A 277 -43.16 21.36 -30.91
N GLU A 278 -41.90 21.50 -31.32
CA GLU A 278 -41.47 21.45 -32.72
C GLU A 278 -41.62 20.03 -33.30
N TYR A 279 -41.62 19.01 -32.46
CA TYR A 279 -41.84 17.63 -32.89
C TYR A 279 -43.20 17.45 -33.60
N PHE A 280 -44.24 18.15 -33.13
CA PHE A 280 -45.60 18.04 -33.66
C PHE A 280 -45.87 18.91 -34.90
N LEU A 281 -44.97 19.84 -35.23
CA LEU A 281 -45.12 20.69 -36.41
C LEU A 281 -44.68 19.95 -37.69
N SER A 282 -45.50 20.04 -38.73
CA SER A 282 -45.13 19.61 -40.10
C SER A 282 -43.97 20.45 -40.63
N ASP A 283 -43.10 19.86 -41.45
CA ASP A 283 -41.92 20.53 -41.99
C ASP A 283 -42.26 21.81 -42.76
N LYS A 284 -43.38 21.84 -43.48
CA LYS A 284 -43.89 23.05 -44.15
C LYS A 284 -44.14 24.21 -43.18
N LYS A 285 -44.67 23.93 -41.98
CA LYS A 285 -44.91 24.95 -40.93
C LYS A 285 -43.60 25.37 -40.25
N LYS A 286 -42.61 24.48 -40.15
CA LYS A 286 -41.27 24.83 -39.65
C LYS A 286 -40.55 25.75 -40.61
N GLU A 287 -40.65 25.50 -41.90
CA GLU A 287 -40.05 26.34 -42.95
C GLU A 287 -40.69 27.73 -43.01
N SER A 288 -42.02 27.83 -42.94
CA SER A 288 -42.70 29.13 -42.91
C SER A 288 -42.31 29.96 -41.68
N LYS A 289 -42.21 29.34 -40.50
CA LYS A 289 -41.76 30.00 -39.27
C LYS A 289 -40.30 30.48 -39.38
N LYS A 290 -39.40 29.66 -39.95
CA LYS A 290 -38.01 30.05 -40.24
C LYS A 290 -37.92 31.21 -41.23
N TRP A 291 -38.81 31.25 -42.23
CA TRP A 291 -38.86 32.36 -43.19
C TRP A 291 -39.33 33.66 -42.55
N GLN A 292 -40.37 33.61 -41.72
CA GLN A 292 -40.85 34.75 -40.95
C GLN A 292 -39.75 35.30 -40.03
N GLU A 293 -39.05 34.43 -39.29
CA GLU A 293 -37.94 34.84 -38.42
C GLU A 293 -36.79 35.51 -39.20
N LYS A 294 -36.50 35.04 -40.43
CA LYS A 294 -35.52 35.69 -41.32
C LYS A 294 -35.97 37.08 -41.76
N GLN A 295 -37.24 37.23 -42.12
CA GLN A 295 -37.82 38.53 -42.52
C GLN A 295 -37.80 39.52 -41.36
N GLU A 296 -38.17 39.08 -40.15
CA GLU A 296 -38.11 39.89 -38.94
C GLU A 296 -36.67 40.35 -38.62
N LYS A 297 -35.69 39.44 -38.67
CA LYS A 297 -34.27 39.79 -38.49
C LYS A 297 -33.76 40.76 -39.56
N GLN A 298 -34.23 40.62 -40.80
CA GLN A 298 -33.87 41.52 -41.88
C GLN A 298 -34.49 42.91 -41.68
N ALA A 299 -35.74 42.98 -41.25
CA ALA A 299 -36.42 44.22 -40.90
C ALA A 299 -35.74 44.91 -39.70
N GLU A 300 -35.38 44.16 -38.66
CA GLU A 300 -34.64 44.68 -37.49
C GLU A 300 -33.29 45.25 -37.88
N LYS A 301 -32.47 44.52 -38.66
CA LYS A 301 -31.19 45.03 -39.17
C LYS A 301 -31.35 46.27 -40.04
N THR A 302 -32.41 46.31 -40.85
CA THR A 302 -32.70 47.48 -41.70
C THR A 302 -33.11 48.67 -40.84
N ALA A 303 -33.91 48.46 -39.80
CA ALA A 303 -34.29 49.48 -38.83
C ALA A 303 -33.09 49.98 -38.03
N ASP A 304 -32.20 49.10 -37.58
CA ASP A 304 -30.95 49.46 -36.89
C ASP A 304 -29.99 50.22 -37.80
N ASN A 305 -29.84 49.80 -39.05
CA ASN A 305 -29.04 50.53 -40.03
C ASN A 305 -29.64 51.90 -40.34
N LYS A 306 -30.98 52.00 -40.42
CA LYS A 306 -31.69 53.27 -40.58
C LYS A 306 -31.47 54.18 -39.36
N ARG A 307 -31.61 53.66 -38.14
CA ARG A 307 -31.32 54.37 -36.88
C ARG A 307 -29.86 54.85 -36.82
N LYS A 308 -28.90 54.01 -37.19
CA LYS A 308 -27.48 54.39 -37.27
C LYS A 308 -27.23 55.48 -38.30
N ARG A 309 -27.91 55.41 -39.44
CA ARG A 309 -27.80 56.41 -40.52
C ARG A 309 -28.43 57.75 -40.11
N GLU A 310 -29.60 57.73 -39.48
CA GLU A 310 -30.28 58.91 -38.94
C GLU A 310 -29.46 59.56 -37.81
N ALA A 311 -28.90 58.75 -36.90
CA ALA A 311 -27.99 59.23 -35.86
C ALA A 311 -26.71 59.86 -36.41
N ALA A 312 -26.22 59.42 -37.58
CA ALA A 312 -25.08 60.04 -38.26
C ALA A 312 -25.43 61.33 -39.00
N PHE A 313 -26.71 61.59 -39.28
CA PHE A 313 -27.18 62.77 -40.01
C PHE A 313 -27.66 63.90 -39.09
N ILE A 314 -27.85 63.61 -37.81
CA ILE A 314 -28.04 64.62 -36.77
C ILE A 314 -26.65 65.18 -36.44
N PRO A 315 -26.38 66.47 -36.70
CA PRO A 315 -25.11 67.08 -36.31
C PRO A 315 -24.88 66.85 -34.82
N PRO A 316 -23.67 66.43 -34.40
CA PRO A 316 -23.36 66.36 -32.99
C PRO A 316 -23.60 67.73 -32.37
N GLU A 317 -24.31 67.79 -31.24
CA GLU A 317 -24.52 69.06 -30.54
C GLU A 317 -23.16 69.71 -30.26
N GLU A 318 -22.91 70.84 -30.91
CA GLU A 318 -21.72 71.64 -30.65
C GLU A 318 -21.87 72.30 -29.27
N PRO A 319 -20.84 72.29 -28.41
CA PRO A 319 -20.86 73.13 -27.23
C PRO A 319 -20.90 74.59 -27.70
N SER A 320 -21.92 75.34 -27.29
CA SER A 320 -22.00 76.77 -27.58
C SER A 320 -20.70 77.44 -27.11
N LYS A 321 -20.00 78.10 -28.04
CA LYS A 321 -18.84 78.93 -27.70
C LYS A 321 -19.33 80.14 -26.91
N GLN A 322 -19.00 80.19 -25.62
CA GLN A 322 -19.09 81.41 -24.84
C GLN A 322 -18.04 82.41 -25.38
N ASP A 323 -18.48 83.62 -25.68
CA ASP A 323 -17.68 84.75 -26.16
C ASP A 323 -16.74 85.24 -25.02
N PRO A 324 -15.45 85.53 -25.26
CA PRO A 324 -14.52 85.87 -24.19
C PRO A 324 -14.62 87.35 -23.80
N ARG A 325 -15.60 87.67 -22.94
CA ARG A 325 -15.59 88.85 -22.06
C ARG A 325 -16.29 88.58 -20.73
N GLU A 326 -15.85 87.61 -19.93
CA GLU A 326 -16.07 87.56 -18.47
C GLU A 326 -15.01 86.63 -17.81
N PRO A 327 -14.65 86.83 -16.53
CA PRO A 327 -13.57 86.09 -15.88
C PRO A 327 -14.00 84.70 -15.38
N ASP A 328 -13.19 83.69 -15.75
CA ASP A 328 -12.82 82.43 -15.08
C ASP A 328 -13.75 81.77 -14.03
N ASP A 329 -14.13 80.50 -14.26
CA ASP A 329 -14.32 79.51 -13.18
C ASP A 329 -13.95 78.07 -13.64
N HIS A 330 -12.67 77.84 -13.91
CA HIS A 330 -12.11 76.57 -14.41
C HIS A 330 -12.16 75.34 -13.47
N LYS A 331 -12.92 75.34 -12.35
CA LYS A 331 -12.89 74.23 -11.37
C LYS A 331 -14.02 73.19 -11.47
N LYS A 332 -15.11 73.43 -12.20
CA LYS A 332 -16.23 72.46 -12.29
C LYS A 332 -16.16 71.48 -13.46
N ASP A 333 -15.43 71.80 -14.53
CA ASP A 333 -15.41 70.98 -15.76
C ASP A 333 -14.50 69.75 -15.70
N VAL A 334 -13.43 69.79 -14.91
CA VAL A 334 -12.52 68.64 -14.80
C VAL A 334 -13.17 67.51 -13.98
N ALA A 335 -14.03 67.83 -13.01
CA ALA A 335 -14.72 66.86 -12.17
C ALA A 335 -15.90 66.16 -12.89
N SER A 336 -16.62 66.86 -13.75
CA SER A 336 -17.69 66.29 -14.59
C SER A 336 -17.10 65.42 -15.71
N MET A 337 -15.98 65.85 -16.32
CA MET A 337 -15.25 65.10 -17.33
C MET A 337 -14.58 63.84 -16.75
N ALA A 338 -14.06 63.90 -15.52
CA ALA A 338 -13.53 62.72 -14.84
C ALA A 338 -14.62 61.69 -14.48
N LYS A 339 -15.85 62.13 -14.15
CA LYS A 339 -16.98 61.22 -13.90
C LYS A 339 -17.45 60.52 -15.18
N SER A 340 -17.54 61.23 -16.31
CA SER A 340 -17.96 60.66 -17.59
C SER A 340 -16.94 59.69 -18.19
N LEU A 341 -15.64 59.96 -18.03
CA LEU A 341 -14.56 59.02 -18.37
C LEU A 341 -14.57 57.77 -17.47
N LYS A 342 -14.88 57.91 -16.18
CA LYS A 342 -14.97 56.79 -15.23
C LYS A 342 -16.19 55.89 -15.50
N GLU A 343 -17.31 56.45 -15.95
CA GLU A 343 -18.47 55.68 -16.42
C GLU A 343 -18.22 54.99 -17.76
N LYS A 344 -17.60 55.66 -18.73
CA LYS A 344 -17.19 55.04 -20.01
C LYS A 344 -16.19 53.89 -19.79
N ALA A 345 -15.25 54.03 -18.86
CA ALA A 345 -14.31 52.96 -18.49
C ALA A 345 -15.02 51.77 -17.80
N LYS A 346 -16.03 52.02 -16.96
CA LYS A 346 -16.87 50.96 -16.37
C LYS A 346 -17.72 50.22 -17.40
N MET A 347 -18.23 50.91 -18.42
CA MET A 347 -18.98 50.31 -19.52
C MET A 347 -18.10 49.43 -20.42
N TYR A 348 -16.90 49.91 -20.78
CA TYR A 348 -15.91 49.12 -21.53
C TYR A 348 -15.40 47.90 -20.74
N GLY A 349 -15.25 48.03 -19.41
CA GLY A 349 -14.93 46.92 -18.52
C GLY A 349 -16.02 45.84 -18.48
N LYS A 350 -17.30 46.25 -18.52
CA LYS A 350 -18.43 45.31 -18.61
C LYS A 350 -18.51 44.60 -19.96
N GLN A 351 -18.25 45.29 -21.08
CA GLN A 351 -18.19 44.65 -22.41
C GLN A 351 -17.05 43.61 -22.52
N LYS A 352 -15.85 43.93 -22.01
CA LYS A 352 -14.74 42.95 -21.95
C LYS A 352 -15.02 41.73 -21.07
N SER A 353 -15.86 41.86 -20.04
CA SER A 353 -16.27 40.71 -19.22
C SER A 353 -17.29 39.78 -19.91
N VAL A 354 -18.00 40.28 -20.93
CA VAL A 354 -18.96 39.50 -21.73
C VAL A 354 -18.28 38.86 -22.95
N GLU A 355 -17.24 39.48 -23.50
CA GLU A 355 -16.50 38.97 -24.67
C GLU A 355 -15.36 38.00 -24.36
N ASN A 356 -15.01 37.78 -23.09
CA ASN A 356 -13.96 36.82 -22.70
C ASN A 356 -14.49 35.37 -22.73
N ILE A 357 -14.95 34.95 -23.91
CA ILE A 357 -15.32 33.58 -24.23
C ILE A 357 -14.03 32.86 -24.65
N ASN A 358 -13.57 31.95 -23.80
CA ASN A 358 -12.33 31.20 -24.02
C ASN A 358 -12.50 30.18 -25.16
N PRO A 359 -11.82 30.31 -26.31
CA PRO A 359 -12.01 29.45 -27.47
C PRO A 359 -11.64 27.98 -27.23
N GLU A 360 -10.81 27.69 -26.22
CA GLU A 360 -10.44 26.32 -25.84
C GLU A 360 -11.59 25.52 -25.21
N ALA A 361 -12.64 26.19 -24.70
CA ALA A 361 -13.82 25.53 -24.14
C ALA A 361 -14.74 24.92 -25.23
N TYR A 362 -14.61 25.36 -26.49
CA TYR A 362 -15.45 24.90 -27.60
C TYR A 362 -14.83 23.75 -28.41
N ILE A 363 -13.51 23.55 -28.32
CA ILE A 363 -12.77 22.55 -29.11
C ILE A 363 -12.75 21.17 -28.41
N ALA A 364 -13.01 21.09 -27.11
CA ALA A 364 -12.91 19.85 -26.34
C ALA A 364 -14.12 18.88 -26.44
N ALA A 365 -14.97 19.00 -27.47
CA ALA A 365 -16.15 18.15 -27.65
C ALA A 365 -16.04 17.10 -28.78
N SER A 366 -14.89 16.96 -29.44
CA SER A 366 -14.70 15.90 -30.44
C SER A 366 -13.27 15.35 -30.43
N GLY A 367 -13.12 14.09 -30.02
CA GLY A 367 -11.93 13.30 -30.34
C GLY A 367 -11.24 12.70 -29.13
N GLU A 368 -11.35 11.38 -29.01
CA GLU A 368 -10.65 10.53 -28.08
C GLU A 368 -9.13 10.73 -28.10
N LYS A 369 -8.53 10.55 -26.93
CA LYS A 369 -7.08 10.43 -26.74
C LYS A 369 -6.54 9.28 -27.59
N SER A 370 -5.64 9.57 -28.52
CA SER A 370 -4.71 8.56 -29.04
C SER A 370 -3.28 8.88 -28.60
N SER A 371 -2.74 7.97 -27.80
CA SER A 371 -1.31 7.87 -27.49
C SER A 371 -0.55 7.36 -28.72
N LYS A 372 0.56 7.98 -29.12
CA LYS A 372 1.70 7.24 -29.72
C LYS A 372 3.02 8.04 -29.81
N LYS A 373 4.05 7.36 -29.28
CA LYS A 373 5.45 7.24 -29.71
C LYS A 373 6.24 8.48 -30.16
N LYS A 374 7.25 8.81 -29.34
CA LYS A 374 8.50 9.43 -29.77
C LYS A 374 9.32 8.42 -30.59
N SER A 375 9.59 8.71 -31.86
CA SER A 375 10.75 8.20 -32.59
C SER A 375 11.88 9.24 -32.53
N LYS A 376 13.08 8.79 -32.18
CA LYS A 376 14.34 9.55 -32.25
C LYS A 376 14.94 9.32 -33.62
N HIS A 377 15.23 10.38 -34.36
CA HIS A 377 16.40 10.44 -35.26
C HIS A 377 16.74 11.90 -35.60
N SER A 378 17.78 12.41 -34.95
CA SER A 378 18.98 13.02 -35.55
C SER A 378 19.97 13.28 -34.41
#